data_AF-A0A968IUH5-F1
#
_entry.id   AF-A0A968IUH5-F1
#
_cell.length_a   1.000
_cell.length_b   1.000
_cell.length_c   1.000
_cell.angle_alpha   90.00
_cell.angle_beta   90.00
_cell.angle_gamma   90.00
#
_symmetry.space_group_name_H-M   'P 1'
#
loop_
_entity.id
_entity.type
_entity.pdbx_description
1 polymer ?
#
loop_
_entity_poly.entity_id
_entity_poly.type
_entity_poly.pdbx_seq_one_letter_code
_entity_poly.pdbx_strand_id
1 'polypeptide(L)' 'MNNLYVLDTNVLVSALLFAKSSPRKALELALSRGKILISKETVDELNI' A
#
# COMPACT_ATOMS: atom_id res chain seq x y z
N MET A 1 -3.91 -18.70 7.98
CA MET A 1 -4.45 -17.38 8.35
C MET A 1 -4.24 -16.44 7.18
N ASN A 2 -5.25 -15.66 6.77
CA ASN A 2 -5.07 -14.65 5.74
C ASN A 2 -4.54 -13.37 6.40
N ASN A 3 -3.32 -12.95 6.06
CA ASN A 3 -2.79 -11.67 6.53
C ASN A 3 -3.45 -10.53 5.75
N LEU A 4 -3.95 -9.53 6.48
CA LEU A 4 -4.56 -8.33 5.91
C LEU A 4 -3.66 -7.14 6.26
N TYR A 5 -3.30 -6.36 5.25
CA TYR A 5 -2.44 -5.19 5.40
C TYR A 5 -3.22 -3.96 4.94
N VAL A 6 -3.35 -2.96 5.81
CA VAL A 6 -3.97 -1.68 5.47
C VAL A 6 -2.88 -0.69 5.10
N LEU A 7 -2.99 -0.10 3.91
CA LEU A 7 -2.06 0.94 3.44
C LEU A 7 -2.82 2.24 3.24
N ASP A 8 -2.23 3.34 3.67
CA ASP A 8 -2.77 4.68 3.43
C ASP A 8 -2.25 5.26 2.10
N THR A 9 -2.81 6.41 1.73
CA THR A 9 -2.47 7.15 0.51
C THR A 9 -0.98 7.49 0.44
N ASN A 10 -0.39 7.97 1.53
CA ASN A 10 1.01 8.39 1.56
C ASN A 10 1.97 7.22 1.37
N VAL A 11 1.68 6.06 1.96
CA VAL A 11 2.46 4.83 1.79
C VAL A 11 2.38 4.36 0.34
N LEU A 12 1.19 4.37 -0.29
CA LEU A 12 1.04 4.01 -1.70
C LEU A 12 1.81 4.98 -2.61
N VAL A 13 1.62 6.29 -2.45
CA VAL A 13 2.32 7.31 -3.24
C VAL A 13 3.84 7.20 -3.07
N SER A 14 4.32 7.09 -1.83
CA SER A 14 5.76 6.96 -1.54
C SER A 14 6.35 5.67 -2.10
N ALA A 15 5.61 4.56 -2.00
CA ALA A 15 6.03 3.29 -2.57
C ALA A 15 6.19 3.39 -4.09
N LEU A 16 5.21 4.01 -4.77
CA LEU A 16 5.23 4.18 -6.22
C LEU A 16 6.38 5.08 -6.69
N LEU A 17 6.63 6.20 -6.01
CA LEU A 17 7.67 7.17 -6.38
C LEU A 17 9.10 6.71 -6.04
N PHE A 18 9.29 6.00 -4.92
CA PHE A 18 10.63 5.68 -4.41
C PHE A 18 10.88 4.17 -4.32
N ALA A 19 11.50 3.61 -5.36
CA ALA A 19 11.72 2.17 -5.54
C ALA A 19 12.57 1.48 -4.44
N LYS A 20 13.35 2.21 -3.64
CA LYS A 20 14.18 1.63 -2.56
C LYS A 20 13.68 2.01 -1.15
N SER A 21 12.54 2.67 -1.06
CA SER A 21 11.99 3.20 0.20
C SER A 21 11.38 2.10 1.07
N SER A 22 11.23 2.39 2.37
CA SER A 22 10.52 1.50 3.30
C SER A 22 9.06 1.26 2.87
N PRO A 23 8.29 2.26 2.40
CA PRO A 23 6.96 2.05 1.79
C PRO A 23 6.96 1.05 0.64
N ARG A 24 7.93 1.12 -0.29
CA ARG A 24 8.03 0.15 -1.39
C ARG A 24 8.23 -1.26 -0.87
N LYS A 25 9.17 -1.45 0.07
CA LYS A 25 9.43 -2.76 0.69
C LYS A 25 8.21 -3.29 1.44
N ALA A 26 7.50 -2.42 2.16
CA ALA A 26 6.27 -2.79 2.87
C ALA A 26 5.17 -3.23 1.89
N LEU A 27 4.98 -2.50 0.79
CA LEU A 27 4.03 -2.85 -0.27
C LEU A 27 4.34 -4.23 -0.89
N GLU A 28 5.59 -4.49 -1.23
CA GLU A 28 6.03 -5.77 -1.80
C GLU A 28 5.86 -6.94 -0.81
N LEU A 29 6.18 -6.72 0.47
CA LEU A 29 5.96 -7.71 1.52
C LEU A 29 4.47 -7.99 1.73
N ALA A 30 3.63 -6.97 1.72
CA ALA A 30 2.18 -7.12 1.84
C ALA A 30 1.59 -7.89 0.65
N LEU A 31 2.00 -7.55 -0.57
CA LEU A 31 1.60 -8.25 -1.80
C LEU A 31 2.01 -9.73 -1.80
N SER A 32 3.19 -10.06 -1.27
CA SER A 32 3.70 -11.44 -1.25
C SER A 32 3.16 -12.29 -0.10
N ARG A 33 2.62 -11.67 0.97
CA ARG A 33 2.26 -12.38 2.22
C ARG A 33 0.77 -12.32 2.57
N GLY A 34 -0.05 -11.60 1.80
CA GLY A 34 -1.46 -11.44 2.14
C GLY A 34 -2.26 -10.59 1.15
N LYS A 35 -3.36 -10.02 1.63
CA LYS A 35 -4.19 -9.08 0.87
C LYS A 35 -3.98 -7.66 1.38
N ILE A 36 -3.91 -6.73 0.44
CA ILE A 36 -3.91 -5.30 0.73
C ILE A 36 -5.35 -4.81 0.77
N LEU A 37 -5.64 -4.03 1.80
CA LEU A 37 -6.87 -3.30 1.97
C LEU A 37 -6.54 -1.80 1.87
N ILE A 38 -7.39 -1.07 1.16
CA ILE A 38 -7.36 0.39 1.10
C ILE A 38 -8.76 0.89 1.43
N SER A 39 -8.85 2.08 2.02
CA SER A 39 -10.14 2.68 2.35
C SER A 39 -10.72 3.40 1.14
N LYS A 40 -12.00 3.79 1.24
CA LYS A 40 -12.64 4.61 0.20
C LYS A 40 -11.97 5.98 0.09
N GLU A 41 -11.58 6.56 1.23
CA GLU A 41 -10.87 7.83 1.29
C GLU A 41 -9.55 7.78 0.51
N THR A 42 -8.80 6.66 0.60
CA THR A 42 -7.59 6.47 -0.20
C THR A 42 -7.86 6.44 -1.70
N VAL A 43 -8.98 5.85 -2.12
CA VAL A 43 -9.42 5.86 -3.54
C VAL A 43 -9.77 7.28 -3.98
N ASP A 44 -10.56 7.99 -3.15
CA ASP A 44 -10.97 9.37 -3.41
C ASP A 44 -9.76 10.33 -3.49
N GLU A 45 -8.76 10.19 -2.61
CA GLU A 45 -7.52 10.98 -2.64
C GLU A 45 -6.68 10.74 -3.90
N LEU A 46 -6.62 9.48 -4.37
CA LEU A 46 -5.87 9.10 -5.58
C LEU A 46 -6.60 9.46 -6.88
N ASN A 47 -7.89 9.84 -6.80
CA ASN A 47 -8.75 10.09 -7.96
C ASN A 47 -8.78 8.91 -8.96
N ILE A 48 -8.84 7.67 -8.45
CA ILE A 48 -8.87 6.42 -9.23
C ILE A 48 -10.20 5.68 -9.13
#